data_AF-A0A8S3HDR4-F1
#
_entry.id   AF-A0A8S3HDR4-F1
#
_cell.length_a   1.000
_cell.length_b   1.000
_cell.length_c   1.000
_cell.angle_alpha   90.00
_cell.angle_beta   90.00
_cell.angle_gamma   90.00
#
_symmetry.space_group_name_H-M   'P 1'
#
loop_
_entity.id
_entity.type
_entity.pdbx_description
1 polymer ?
#
loop_
_entity_poly.entity_id
_entity_poly.type
_entity_poly.pdbx_seq_one_letter_code
_entity_poly.pdbx_strand_id
1 'polypeptide(L)'
;MLISSTVIGFILFINNVRFVVCQGTNFNCAVKPTQADTTDRLQRLRAHLKSNNLSAYVIFSEDEHQSEYVQLYDERRAWITGFLGSAGTAVVTLDSAALWTDGRYWTQAEDELDCRNWYLMRQGREGVPSLSNWLSSQVNSTPPYNHVGVAAQFVSSDWWQAVNNILNGKNASLVEVRELIDLIWSSPERPLAVANPINIHEFKYTGISWEDKVKAIAERLKVKHANAYVVTALDEVAWLFSLRGSDIPYNPFFKAYAIVNADQTTQLWLNRSQLTSAASNQLSKVNIHPYGSFLSDLNQLANQNDISQIWISSSASQAIFNRIPKEKLL
;
A
#
# COMPACT_ATOMS: atom_id res chain seq x y z
N MET A 1 8.21 -11.37 53.00
CA MET A 1 9.43 -12.14 52.72
C MET A 1 9.05 -13.19 51.69
N LEU A 2 9.59 -13.00 50.48
CA LEU A 2 9.44 -13.71 49.21
C LEU A 2 8.76 -15.09 49.20
N ILE A 3 7.65 -15.20 48.46
CA ILE A 3 7.19 -16.46 47.86
C ILE A 3 7.72 -16.47 46.42
N SER A 4 8.68 -17.36 46.16
CA SER A 4 9.22 -17.65 44.82
C SER A 4 8.22 -18.55 44.09
N SER A 5 7.69 -18.07 42.96
CA SER A 5 6.85 -18.87 42.05
C SER A 5 7.69 -19.30 40.86
N THR A 6 8.19 -20.53 40.88
CA THR A 6 8.88 -21.15 39.75
C THR A 6 7.83 -21.60 38.74
N VAL A 7 7.76 -20.92 37.58
CA VAL A 7 6.97 -21.38 36.43
C VAL A 7 7.82 -22.38 35.66
N ILE A 8 7.42 -23.65 35.68
CA ILE A 8 8.01 -24.72 34.87
C ILE A 8 7.40 -24.64 33.47
N GLY A 9 8.18 -24.20 32.49
CA GLY A 9 7.80 -24.22 31.08
C GLY A 9 7.91 -25.63 30.51
N PHE A 10 6.83 -26.14 29.92
CA PHE A 10 6.87 -27.36 29.11
C PHE A 10 7.40 -27.04 27.70
N ILE A 11 8.50 -27.71 27.32
CA ILE A 11 9.07 -27.67 25.97
C ILE A 11 8.44 -28.82 25.17
N LEU A 12 7.60 -28.50 24.19
CA LEU A 12 7.16 -29.47 23.18
C LEU A 12 8.09 -29.39 21.97
N PHE A 13 8.93 -30.41 21.81
CA PHE A 13 9.74 -30.62 20.61
C PHE A 13 8.92 -31.38 19.56
N ILE A 14 8.57 -30.71 18.45
CA ILE A 14 8.23 -31.39 17.19
C ILE A 14 8.97 -30.66 16.06
N ASN A 15 9.85 -31.40 15.37
CA ASN A 15 10.50 -31.06 14.09
C ASN A 15 11.33 -29.76 14.01
N ASN A 16 12.34 -29.58 14.87
CA ASN A 16 13.52 -28.70 14.66
C ASN A 16 13.31 -27.25 14.14
N VAL A 17 12.09 -26.72 14.22
CA VAL A 17 11.76 -25.33 14.00
C VAL A 17 11.41 -24.76 15.37
N ARG A 18 12.16 -23.76 15.83
CA ARG A 18 11.74 -22.95 16.98
C ARG A 18 10.43 -22.27 16.59
N PHE A 19 9.30 -22.85 16.98
CA PHE A 19 8.05 -22.11 17.06
C PHE A 19 8.27 -21.03 18.11
N VAL A 20 8.34 -19.77 17.69
CA VAL A 20 7.97 -18.68 18.59
C VAL A 20 6.48 -18.87 18.81
N VAL A 21 6.13 -19.69 19.79
CA VAL A 21 4.82 -19.60 20.41
C VAL A 21 4.82 -18.21 21.01
N CYS A 22 4.14 -17.25 20.38
CA CYS A 22 3.73 -16.02 21.05
C CYS A 22 2.77 -16.44 22.16
N GLN A 23 3.34 -16.89 23.29
CA GLN A 23 2.60 -17.16 24.50
C GLN A 23 2.05 -15.81 24.98
N GLY A 24 0.75 -15.62 24.82
CA GLY A 24 0.03 -14.46 25.30
C GLY A 24 0.14 -13.24 24.39
N THR A 25 -1.00 -12.58 24.24
CA THR A 25 -1.08 -11.17 23.85
C THR A 25 -0.14 -10.40 24.79
N ASN A 26 0.88 -9.73 24.26
CA ASN A 26 2.12 -9.41 24.98
C ASN A 26 2.02 -8.32 26.08
N PHE A 27 0.81 -8.05 26.60
CA PHE A 27 0.53 -7.06 27.65
C PHE A 27 -0.62 -7.53 28.53
N ASN A 28 -0.71 -7.00 29.75
CA ASN A 28 -1.85 -7.23 30.64
C ASN A 28 -3.13 -6.81 29.90
N CYS A 29 -3.94 -7.77 29.45
CA CYS A 29 -5.05 -7.54 28.52
C CYS A 29 -6.28 -6.99 29.25
N ALA A 30 -6.12 -5.79 29.83
CA ALA A 30 -7.21 -4.97 30.28
C ALA A 30 -7.60 -4.05 29.11
N VAL A 31 -8.84 -4.16 28.65
CA VAL A 31 -9.37 -3.31 27.58
C VAL A 31 -9.31 -1.86 28.03
N LYS A 32 -8.63 -1.01 27.26
CA LYS A 32 -8.55 0.44 27.53
C LYS A 32 -9.68 1.18 26.81
N PRO A 33 -10.19 2.31 27.35
CA PRO A 33 -11.20 3.12 26.66
C PRO A 33 -10.81 3.59 25.26
N THR A 34 -9.50 3.64 24.98
CA THR A 34 -8.90 4.02 23.70
C THR A 34 -8.96 2.91 22.64
N GLN A 35 -9.31 1.68 23.02
CA GLN A 35 -9.31 0.53 22.11
C GLN A 35 -10.68 0.34 21.46
N ALA A 36 -10.71 0.34 20.13
CA ALA A 36 -11.90 -0.05 19.38
C ALA A 36 -12.08 -1.57 19.42
N ASP A 37 -13.30 -2.07 19.64
CA ASP A 37 -13.59 -3.50 19.49
C ASP A 37 -13.63 -3.86 18.00
N THR A 38 -12.64 -4.63 17.54
CA THR A 38 -12.51 -5.01 16.12
C THR A 38 -13.05 -6.40 15.79
N THR A 39 -13.69 -7.11 16.75
CA THR A 39 -14.11 -8.51 16.58
C THR A 39 -15.04 -8.68 15.37
N ASP A 40 -16.07 -7.83 15.24
CA ASP A 40 -17.00 -7.91 14.11
C ASP A 40 -16.33 -7.59 12.76
N ARG A 41 -15.43 -6.61 12.72
CA ARG A 41 -14.68 -6.25 11.50
C ARG A 41 -13.83 -7.43 11.02
N LEU A 42 -13.11 -8.09 11.95
CA LEU A 42 -12.32 -9.28 11.65
C LEU A 42 -13.15 -10.48 11.25
N GLN A 43 -14.33 -10.68 11.87
CA GLN A 43 -15.24 -11.76 11.48
C GLN A 43 -15.71 -11.59 10.03
N ARG A 44 -16.10 -10.36 9.64
CA ARG A 44 -16.50 -10.05 8.25
C ARG A 44 -15.34 -10.23 7.27
N LEU A 45 -14.14 -9.77 7.61
CA LEU A 45 -12.95 -9.97 6.77
C LEU A 45 -12.64 -11.46 6.58
N ARG A 46 -12.65 -12.25 7.66
CA ARG A 46 -12.37 -13.70 7.61
C ARG A 46 -13.39 -14.47 6.76
N ALA A 47 -14.63 -14.00 6.67
CA ALA A 47 -15.60 -14.57 5.73
C ALA A 47 -15.15 -14.39 4.28
N HIS A 48 -14.58 -13.24 3.93
CA HIS A 48 -13.98 -13.01 2.61
C HIS A 48 -12.70 -13.82 2.38
N LEU A 49 -11.86 -14.04 3.39
CA LEU A 49 -10.70 -14.94 3.24
C LEU A 49 -11.16 -16.35 2.86
N LYS A 50 -12.18 -16.88 3.56
CA LYS A 50 -12.76 -18.21 3.26
C LYS A 50 -13.36 -18.27 1.86
N SER A 51 -14.13 -17.26 1.45
CA SER A 51 -14.75 -17.24 0.12
C SER A 51 -13.74 -17.15 -1.03
N ASN A 52 -12.55 -16.59 -0.76
CA ASN A 52 -11.47 -16.44 -1.74
C ASN A 52 -10.37 -17.51 -1.56
N ASN A 53 -10.57 -18.50 -0.69
CA ASN A 53 -9.58 -19.54 -0.38
C ASN A 53 -8.20 -19.00 0.06
N LEU A 54 -8.19 -17.95 0.90
CA LEU A 54 -6.97 -17.31 1.37
C LEU A 54 -6.61 -17.80 2.79
N SER A 55 -5.34 -18.11 3.03
CA SER A 55 -4.83 -18.32 4.40
C SER A 55 -4.69 -17.01 5.17
N ALA A 56 -4.31 -15.95 4.46
CA ALA A 56 -4.08 -14.64 5.06
C ALA A 56 -4.39 -13.50 4.07
N TYR A 57 -4.62 -12.31 4.62
CA TYR A 57 -4.77 -11.06 3.89
C TYR A 57 -3.86 -10.00 4.52
N VAL A 58 -3.13 -9.24 3.70
CA VAL A 58 -2.21 -8.18 4.16
C VAL A 58 -2.82 -6.82 3.85
N ILE A 59 -2.82 -5.94 4.85
CA ILE A 59 -3.37 -4.59 4.78
C ILE A 59 -2.26 -3.59 5.09
N PHE A 60 -1.99 -2.73 4.12
CA PHE A 60 -0.97 -1.67 4.16
C PHE A 60 -1.57 -0.35 4.66
N SER A 61 -0.70 0.57 5.07
CA SER A 61 -1.11 1.95 5.42
C SER A 61 -1.20 2.84 4.19
N GLU A 62 -0.42 2.49 3.19
CA GLU A 62 -0.17 3.23 1.95
C GLU A 62 -1.39 3.19 1.01
N ASP A 63 -1.53 4.26 0.22
CA ASP A 63 -2.52 4.35 -0.86
C ASP A 63 -1.94 3.87 -2.20
N GLU A 64 -2.70 4.06 -3.29
CA GLU A 64 -2.31 3.61 -4.64
C GLU A 64 -1.04 4.29 -5.19
N HIS A 65 -0.60 5.36 -4.53
CA HIS A 65 0.58 6.16 -4.86
C HIS A 65 1.73 6.00 -3.87
N GLN A 66 1.59 5.06 -2.92
CA GLN A 66 2.59 4.77 -1.89
C GLN A 66 2.87 5.97 -0.98
N SER A 67 1.83 6.75 -0.70
CA SER A 67 1.90 7.91 0.18
C SER A 67 2.12 7.51 1.64
N GLU A 68 2.98 8.24 2.37
CA GLU A 68 3.19 8.04 3.82
C GLU A 68 1.97 8.44 4.65
N TYR A 69 1.35 9.56 4.28
CA TYR A 69 0.07 10.00 4.83
C TYR A 69 -1.01 9.79 3.78
N VAL A 70 -2.17 9.30 4.20
CA VAL A 70 -3.29 9.01 3.32
C VAL A 70 -4.51 9.83 3.71
N GLN A 71 -5.51 9.88 2.83
CA GLN A 71 -6.79 10.47 3.18
C GLN A 71 -7.53 9.56 4.18
N LEU A 72 -8.43 10.14 4.98
CA LEU A 72 -9.31 9.36 5.87
C LEU A 72 -10.08 8.24 5.13
N TYR A 73 -10.42 8.46 3.85
CA TYR A 73 -11.06 7.46 2.98
C TYR A 73 -10.21 6.19 2.76
N ASP A 74 -8.89 6.34 2.83
CA ASP A 74 -7.89 5.31 2.54
C ASP A 74 -7.28 4.67 3.79
N GLU A 75 -7.67 5.11 5.00
CA GLU A 75 -7.18 4.60 6.29
C GLU A 75 -7.69 3.19 6.65
N ARG A 76 -7.62 2.25 5.70
CA ARG A 76 -8.11 0.87 5.80
C ARG A 76 -7.49 0.13 6.97
N ARG A 77 -6.17 0.22 7.12
CA ARG A 77 -5.44 -0.37 8.24
C ARG A 77 -5.87 0.23 9.57
N ALA A 78 -6.05 1.55 9.65
CA ALA A 78 -6.50 2.19 10.87
C ALA A 78 -7.92 1.75 11.24
N TRP A 79 -8.82 1.66 10.26
CA TRP A 79 -10.18 1.19 10.47
C TRP A 79 -10.25 -0.28 10.92
N ILE A 80 -9.55 -1.20 10.25
CA ILE A 80 -9.62 -2.63 10.60
C ILE A 80 -8.96 -2.95 11.95
N THR A 81 -7.94 -2.19 12.35
CA THR A 81 -7.15 -2.46 13.57
C THR A 81 -7.49 -1.58 14.78
N GLY A 82 -8.03 -0.38 14.55
CA GLY A 82 -8.15 0.69 15.55
C GLY A 82 -6.86 1.51 15.76
N PHE A 83 -5.73 1.12 15.14
CA PHE A 83 -4.45 1.81 15.32
C PHE A 83 -4.26 2.97 14.33
N LEU A 84 -4.03 4.17 14.87
CA LEU A 84 -4.02 5.45 14.15
C LEU A 84 -2.61 5.96 13.79
N GLY A 85 -1.54 5.25 14.16
CA GLY A 85 -0.19 5.67 13.78
C GLY A 85 -0.02 5.71 12.26
N SER A 86 0.88 6.55 11.73
CA SER A 86 1.02 6.67 10.27
C SER A 86 1.65 5.44 9.61
N ALA A 87 2.49 4.70 10.33
CA ALA A 87 3.17 3.52 9.79
C ALA A 87 2.73 2.21 10.44
N GLY A 88 2.41 1.22 9.62
CA GLY A 88 2.21 -0.15 10.06
C GLY A 88 1.64 -1.06 8.99
N THR A 89 1.81 -2.37 9.16
CA THR A 89 1.25 -3.37 8.24
C THR A 89 0.49 -4.40 9.06
N ALA A 90 -0.80 -4.56 8.75
CA ALA A 90 -1.67 -5.52 9.38
C ALA A 90 -1.73 -6.81 8.55
N VAL A 91 -1.79 -7.94 9.23
CA VAL A 91 -2.04 -9.24 8.61
C VAL A 91 -3.15 -9.93 9.36
N VAL A 92 -4.15 -10.41 8.64
CA VAL A 92 -5.26 -11.19 9.18
C VAL A 92 -5.21 -12.58 8.57
N THR A 93 -5.17 -13.61 9.41
CA THR A 93 -5.33 -15.01 9.01
C THR A 93 -6.75 -15.47 9.34
N LEU A 94 -7.06 -16.75 9.04
CA LEU A 94 -8.33 -17.37 9.40
C LEU A 94 -8.61 -17.36 10.91
N ASP A 95 -7.58 -17.30 11.75
CA ASP A 95 -7.66 -17.47 13.21
C ASP A 95 -6.90 -16.42 14.03
N SER A 96 -5.97 -15.69 13.42
CA SER A 96 -5.08 -14.72 14.07
C SER A 96 -5.11 -13.36 13.38
N ALA A 97 -4.68 -12.31 14.07
CA ALA A 97 -4.44 -11.00 13.47
C ALA A 97 -3.23 -10.35 14.14
N ALA A 98 -2.35 -9.74 13.34
CA ALA A 98 -1.11 -9.15 13.83
C ALA A 98 -0.81 -7.83 13.11
N LEU A 99 -0.24 -6.86 13.82
CA LEU A 99 0.18 -5.57 13.29
C LEU A 99 1.68 -5.37 13.54
N TRP A 100 2.44 -5.14 12.47
CA TRP A 100 3.82 -4.67 12.56
C TRP A 100 3.86 -3.15 12.53
N THR A 101 4.61 -2.55 13.45
CA THR A 101 4.92 -1.12 13.43
C THR A 101 6.28 -0.86 14.08
N ASP A 102 6.89 0.27 13.74
CA ASP A 102 8.22 0.64 14.20
C ASP A 102 8.23 1.29 15.60
N GLY A 103 9.44 1.55 16.12
CA GLY A 103 9.67 2.03 17.49
C GLY A 103 8.96 3.33 17.87
N ARG A 104 8.60 4.17 16.88
CA ARG A 104 7.84 5.41 17.12
C ARG A 104 6.46 5.13 17.69
N TYR A 105 5.86 3.99 17.33
CA TYR A 105 4.44 3.71 17.58
C TYR A 105 4.19 2.57 18.57
N TRP A 106 5.21 1.97 19.19
CA TRP A 106 4.99 0.82 20.08
C TRP A 106 4.02 1.12 21.23
N THR A 107 4.24 2.22 21.95
CA THR A 107 3.35 2.63 23.05
C THR A 107 1.95 2.96 22.56
N GLN A 108 1.84 3.69 21.44
CA GLN A 108 0.55 4.03 20.83
C GLN A 108 -0.22 2.76 20.43
N ALA A 109 0.44 1.79 19.80
CA ALA A 109 -0.18 0.55 19.40
C ALA A 109 -0.62 -0.30 20.60
N GLU A 110 0.08 -0.26 21.73
CA GLU A 110 -0.35 -0.88 22.99
C GLU A 110 -1.59 -0.23 23.62
N ASP A 111 -1.80 1.05 23.35
CA ASP A 111 -2.93 1.82 23.85
C ASP A 111 -4.15 1.71 22.94
N GLU A 112 -3.96 1.58 21.63
CA GLU A 112 -5.04 1.64 20.63
C GLU A 112 -5.48 0.25 20.13
N LEU A 113 -4.57 -0.71 19.99
CA LEU A 113 -4.95 -2.06 19.53
C LEU A 113 -5.74 -2.79 20.59
N ASP A 114 -6.85 -3.40 20.19
CA ASP A 114 -7.51 -4.34 21.07
C ASP A 114 -6.62 -5.58 21.24
N CYS A 115 -6.25 -5.86 22.50
CA CYS A 115 -5.36 -6.96 22.84
C CYS A 115 -6.03 -8.33 22.71
N ARG A 116 -7.34 -8.41 22.47
CA ARG A 116 -8.08 -9.68 22.38
C ARG A 116 -7.94 -10.30 20.99
N ASN A 117 -7.88 -9.45 19.97
CA ASN A 117 -7.84 -9.85 18.58
C ASN A 117 -6.46 -9.66 17.94
N TRP A 118 -5.67 -8.66 18.38
CA TRP A 118 -4.43 -8.27 17.69
C TRP A 118 -3.16 -8.60 18.47
N TYR A 119 -2.19 -9.18 17.77
CA TYR A 119 -0.80 -9.25 18.20
C TYR A 119 -0.02 -8.02 17.73
N LEU A 120 0.53 -7.24 18.66
CA LEU A 120 1.49 -6.20 18.33
C LEU A 120 2.88 -6.80 18.06
N MET A 121 3.35 -6.64 16.84
CA MET A 121 4.66 -7.06 16.38
C MET A 121 5.59 -5.86 16.33
N ARG A 122 6.40 -5.69 17.37
CA ARG A 122 7.37 -4.58 17.49
C ARG A 122 8.51 -4.74 16.48
N GLN A 123 8.37 -4.13 15.30
CA GLN A 123 9.31 -4.29 14.19
C GLN A 123 10.72 -3.87 14.59
N GLY A 124 11.71 -4.69 14.22
CA GLY A 124 13.13 -4.45 14.53
C GLY A 124 13.56 -4.85 15.93
N ARG A 125 12.63 -5.26 16.81
CA ARG A 125 13.00 -5.81 18.13
C ARG A 125 13.49 -7.25 17.99
N GLU A 126 14.56 -7.59 18.72
CA GLU A 126 15.09 -8.96 18.78
C GLU A 126 14.00 -9.96 19.19
N GLY A 127 13.95 -11.09 18.49
CA GLY A 127 12.96 -12.15 18.72
C GLY A 127 11.59 -11.94 18.06
N VAL A 128 11.31 -10.76 17.49
CA VAL A 128 10.10 -10.52 16.71
C VAL A 128 10.35 -10.95 15.26
N PRO A 129 9.56 -11.89 14.68
CA PRO A 129 9.74 -12.29 13.30
C PRO A 129 9.42 -11.12 12.35
N SER A 130 10.11 -11.07 11.21
CA SER A 130 9.67 -10.23 10.10
C SER A 130 8.28 -10.64 9.65
N LEU A 131 7.53 -9.71 9.08
CA LEU A 131 6.21 -9.97 8.53
C LEU A 131 6.24 -11.15 7.53
N SER A 132 7.23 -11.20 6.65
CA SER A 132 7.40 -12.27 5.66
C SER A 132 7.64 -13.64 6.29
N ASN A 133 8.47 -13.72 7.34
CA ASN A 133 8.74 -14.97 8.06
C ASN A 133 7.52 -15.43 8.85
N TRP A 134 6.77 -14.49 9.43
CA TRP A 134 5.52 -14.81 10.12
C TRP A 134 4.45 -15.28 9.13
N LEU A 135 4.22 -14.57 8.02
CA LEU A 135 3.33 -15.01 6.93
C LEU A 135 3.66 -16.43 6.46
N SER A 136 4.95 -16.68 6.22
CA SER A 136 5.44 -18.00 5.83
C SER A 136 5.11 -19.06 6.88
N SER A 137 5.11 -18.75 8.18
CA SER A 137 4.75 -19.72 9.23
C SER A 137 3.25 -19.95 9.38
N GLN A 138 2.41 -18.99 8.94
CA GLN A 138 0.95 -19.06 9.03
C GLN A 138 0.29 -19.65 7.78
N VAL A 139 0.92 -19.55 6.60
CA VAL A 139 0.33 -20.00 5.34
C VAL A 139 0.28 -21.52 5.25
N ASN A 140 -0.84 -22.06 4.77
CA ASN A 140 -0.93 -23.47 4.42
C ASN A 140 -0.07 -23.79 3.18
N SER A 141 0.54 -24.97 3.14
CA SER A 141 1.32 -25.42 1.97
C SER A 141 0.51 -26.20 0.93
N THR A 142 -0.79 -26.41 1.20
CA THR A 142 -1.68 -27.20 0.35
C THR A 142 -2.93 -26.42 -0.08
N PRO A 143 -3.42 -26.66 -1.31
CA PRO A 143 -4.70 -26.11 -1.77
C PRO A 143 -5.87 -26.54 -0.88
N PRO A 144 -6.94 -25.72 -0.80
CA PRO A 144 -7.13 -24.48 -1.53
C PRO A 144 -6.50 -23.25 -0.84
N TYR A 145 -5.97 -23.39 0.37
CA TYR A 145 -5.54 -22.26 1.21
C TYR A 145 -4.06 -21.89 1.08
N ASN A 146 -3.34 -22.32 0.05
CA ASN A 146 -1.92 -21.99 -0.14
C ASN A 146 -1.67 -20.60 -0.72
N HIS A 147 -2.55 -19.65 -0.43
CA HIS A 147 -2.51 -18.30 -0.98
C HIS A 147 -2.64 -17.23 0.11
N VAL A 148 -1.88 -16.15 -0.06
CA VAL A 148 -1.98 -14.91 0.72
C VAL A 148 -2.50 -13.82 -0.20
N GLY A 149 -3.67 -13.28 0.12
CA GLY A 149 -4.29 -12.22 -0.67
C GLY A 149 -3.70 -10.86 -0.35
N VAL A 150 -3.45 -10.06 -1.38
CA VAL A 150 -3.04 -8.66 -1.25
C VAL A 150 -3.68 -7.85 -2.37
N ALA A 151 -4.19 -6.67 -2.05
CA ALA A 151 -4.60 -5.71 -3.06
C ALA A 151 -3.37 -5.07 -3.71
N ALA A 152 -3.05 -5.48 -4.94
CA ALA A 152 -1.80 -5.15 -5.63
C ALA A 152 -1.58 -3.63 -5.83
N GLN A 153 -2.64 -2.83 -5.73
CA GLN A 153 -2.57 -1.37 -5.84
C GLN A 153 -1.94 -0.69 -4.62
N PHE A 154 -1.95 -1.32 -3.44
CA PHE A 154 -1.49 -0.73 -2.17
C PHE A 154 -0.14 -1.25 -1.69
N VAL A 155 0.62 -1.89 -2.58
CA VAL A 155 1.89 -2.54 -2.23
C VAL A 155 2.90 -2.35 -3.34
N SER A 156 4.15 -2.07 -2.98
CA SER A 156 5.22 -1.93 -3.95
C SER A 156 5.58 -3.27 -4.60
N SER A 157 6.03 -3.21 -5.86
CA SER A 157 6.52 -4.39 -6.59
C SER A 157 7.72 -5.04 -5.89
N ASP A 158 8.62 -4.24 -5.30
CA ASP A 158 9.77 -4.74 -4.55
C ASP A 158 9.34 -5.61 -3.35
N TRP A 159 8.36 -5.15 -2.57
CA TRP A 159 7.84 -5.94 -1.45
C TRP A 159 7.16 -7.21 -1.95
N TRP A 160 6.34 -7.10 -3.00
CA TRP A 160 5.60 -8.24 -3.55
C TRP A 160 6.56 -9.36 -3.99
N GLN A 161 7.59 -9.01 -4.76
CA GLN A 161 8.58 -9.97 -5.23
C GLN A 161 9.33 -10.62 -4.08
N ALA A 162 9.78 -9.83 -3.09
CA ALA A 162 10.51 -10.33 -1.94
C ALA A 162 9.68 -11.34 -1.12
N VAL A 163 8.40 -11.03 -0.86
CA VAL A 163 7.52 -11.92 -0.10
C VAL A 163 7.10 -13.14 -0.91
N ASN A 164 6.77 -12.97 -2.19
CA ASN A 164 6.39 -14.09 -3.04
C ASN A 164 7.52 -15.12 -3.19
N ASN A 165 8.78 -14.67 -3.26
CA ASN A 165 9.94 -15.57 -3.28
C ASN A 165 10.04 -16.42 -2.01
N ILE A 166 9.75 -15.85 -0.84
CA ILE A 166 9.73 -16.57 0.45
C ILE A 166 8.59 -17.58 0.50
N LEU A 167 7.39 -17.21 0.02
CA LEU A 167 6.22 -18.08 0.01
C LEU A 167 6.36 -19.25 -0.97
N ASN A 168 6.99 -19.04 -2.13
CA ASN A 168 7.23 -20.10 -3.12
C ASN A 168 8.03 -21.27 -2.52
N GLY A 169 8.96 -21.00 -1.59
CA GLY A 169 9.69 -22.05 -0.86
C GLY A 169 8.82 -22.96 0.01
N LYS A 170 7.54 -22.59 0.23
CA LYS A 170 6.53 -23.36 0.97
C LYS A 170 5.34 -23.82 0.13
N ASN A 171 5.47 -23.81 -1.20
CA ASN A 171 4.38 -24.11 -2.13
C ASN A 171 3.16 -23.19 -1.93
N ALA A 172 3.42 -21.95 -1.52
CA ALA A 172 2.41 -20.90 -1.35
C ALA A 172 2.77 -19.68 -2.21
N SER A 173 1.81 -18.79 -2.44
CA SER A 173 2.04 -17.58 -3.24
C SER A 173 1.24 -16.38 -2.75
N LEU A 174 1.70 -15.19 -3.12
CA LEU A 174 0.85 -14.02 -3.14
C LEU A 174 -0.14 -14.12 -4.29
N VAL A 175 -1.38 -13.67 -4.07
CA VAL A 175 -2.40 -13.55 -5.11
C VAL A 175 -3.01 -12.16 -5.08
N GLU A 176 -3.15 -11.56 -6.27
CA GLU A 176 -3.84 -10.28 -6.41
C GLU A 176 -5.32 -10.51 -6.17
N VAL A 177 -5.87 -9.79 -5.20
CA VAL A 177 -7.30 -9.77 -4.94
C VAL A 177 -7.80 -8.33 -4.93
N ARG A 178 -9.10 -8.15 -5.12
CA ARG A 178 -9.73 -6.85 -4.86
C ARG A 178 -9.51 -6.45 -3.41
N GLU A 179 -9.54 -5.15 -3.13
CA GLU A 179 -9.48 -4.66 -1.76
C GLU A 179 -10.65 -5.19 -0.93
N LEU A 180 -10.36 -6.03 0.07
CA LEU A 180 -11.35 -6.71 0.89
C LEU A 180 -11.88 -5.81 2.01
N ILE A 181 -11.11 -4.83 2.49
CA ILE A 181 -11.59 -3.88 3.50
C ILE A 181 -12.74 -3.04 2.94
N ASP A 182 -12.66 -2.65 1.67
CA ASP A 182 -13.69 -1.86 0.98
C ASP A 182 -15.03 -2.60 0.84
N LEU A 183 -15.06 -3.92 1.02
CA LEU A 183 -16.28 -4.73 1.02
C LEU A 183 -17.01 -4.70 2.37
N ILE A 184 -16.28 -4.43 3.46
CA ILE A 184 -16.79 -4.49 4.83
C ILE A 184 -16.81 -3.12 5.51
N TRP A 185 -16.11 -2.14 4.94
CA TRP A 185 -16.11 -0.74 5.35
C TRP A 185 -16.88 0.09 4.33
N SER A 186 -18.17 0.28 4.59
CA SER A 186 -19.09 1.00 3.72
C SER A 186 -19.62 2.28 4.37
N SER A 187 -20.26 3.12 3.56
CA SER A 187 -21.07 4.24 4.06
C SER A 187 -22.14 3.73 5.04
N PRO A 188 -22.46 4.48 6.12
CA PRO A 188 -21.98 5.83 6.45
C PRO A 188 -20.68 5.86 7.28
N GLU A 189 -20.12 4.71 7.67
CA GLU A 189 -18.91 4.65 8.51
C GLU A 189 -17.65 5.08 7.74
N ARG A 190 -17.58 4.76 6.44
CA ARG A 190 -16.46 5.17 5.59
C ARG A 190 -16.57 6.67 5.24
N PRO A 191 -15.54 7.48 5.56
CA PRO A 191 -15.48 8.88 5.13
C PRO A 191 -15.61 9.00 3.61
N LEU A 192 -16.04 10.17 3.12
CA LEU A 192 -16.01 10.44 1.68
C LEU A 192 -14.58 10.77 1.24
N ALA A 193 -14.20 10.32 0.03
CA ALA A 193 -12.97 10.76 -0.60
C ALA A 193 -13.01 12.27 -0.83
N VAL A 194 -11.90 12.95 -0.53
CA VAL A 194 -11.78 14.39 -0.71
C VAL A 194 -11.21 14.67 -2.10
N ALA A 195 -11.78 15.66 -2.78
CA ALA A 195 -11.34 16.12 -4.09
C ALA A 195 -11.30 17.66 -4.09
N ASN A 196 -10.22 18.21 -3.54
CA ASN A 196 -10.04 19.65 -3.37
C ASN A 196 -9.53 20.34 -4.65
N PRO A 197 -9.70 21.67 -4.81
CA PRO A 197 -9.20 22.38 -5.98
C PRO A 197 -7.68 22.29 -6.17
N ILE A 198 -7.26 22.10 -7.43
CA ILE A 198 -5.87 22.07 -7.87
C ILE A 198 -5.49 23.44 -8.46
N ASN A 199 -4.43 24.01 -7.92
CA ASN A 199 -3.96 25.36 -8.23
C ASN A 199 -2.56 25.34 -8.86
N ILE A 200 -2.24 26.39 -9.62
CA ILE A 200 -0.89 26.58 -10.17
C ILE A 200 0.07 26.96 -9.05
N HIS A 201 1.25 26.34 -9.05
CA HIS A 201 2.40 26.81 -8.31
C HIS A 201 3.19 27.78 -9.20
N GLU A 202 3.08 29.07 -8.92
CA GLU A 202 3.58 30.13 -9.80
C GLU A 202 5.08 30.02 -10.12
N PHE A 203 5.46 30.45 -11.32
CA PHE A 203 6.84 30.41 -11.81
C PHE A 203 7.85 31.08 -10.89
N LYS A 204 7.47 32.16 -10.19
CA LYS A 204 8.34 32.86 -9.22
C LYS A 204 8.81 31.96 -8.06
N TYR A 205 8.10 30.86 -7.80
CA TYR A 205 8.47 29.85 -6.82
C TYR A 205 9.13 28.62 -7.43
N THR A 206 8.72 28.21 -8.64
CA THR A 206 9.24 26.99 -9.28
C THR A 206 10.57 27.19 -10.01
N GLY A 207 10.83 28.38 -10.55
CA GLY A 207 12.04 28.72 -11.30
C GLY A 207 12.20 28.04 -12.67
N ILE A 208 11.31 27.10 -13.00
CA ILE A 208 11.32 26.33 -14.25
C ILE A 208 9.87 26.01 -14.66
N SER A 209 9.61 26.06 -15.98
CA SER A 209 8.31 25.72 -16.57
C SER A 209 8.03 24.22 -16.50
N TRP A 210 6.76 23.81 -16.64
CA TRP A 210 6.46 22.37 -16.69
C TRP A 210 6.90 21.76 -18.02
N GLU A 211 6.85 22.55 -19.10
CA GLU A 211 7.31 22.16 -20.43
C GLU A 211 8.81 21.84 -20.45
N ASP A 212 9.63 22.66 -19.77
CA ASP A 212 11.07 22.41 -19.67
C ASP A 212 11.38 21.15 -18.84
N LYS A 213 10.58 20.86 -17.80
CA LYS A 213 10.69 19.61 -17.03
C LYS A 213 10.35 18.39 -17.89
N VAL A 214 9.25 18.45 -18.64
CA VAL A 214 8.86 17.41 -19.60
C VAL A 214 9.94 17.18 -20.63
N LYS A 215 10.50 18.26 -21.19
CA LYS A 215 11.61 18.18 -22.15
C LYS A 215 12.83 17.49 -21.55
N ALA A 216 13.22 17.85 -20.33
CA ALA A 216 14.34 17.22 -19.63
C ALA A 216 14.11 15.72 -19.39
N ILE A 217 12.89 15.31 -19.02
CA ILE A 217 12.51 13.89 -18.87
C ILE A 217 12.59 13.17 -20.23
N ALA A 218 12.04 13.76 -21.29
CA ALA A 218 12.06 13.19 -22.63
C ALA A 218 13.51 13.01 -23.16
N GLU A 219 14.41 13.93 -22.87
CA GLU A 219 15.84 13.80 -23.20
C GLU A 219 16.48 12.62 -22.45
N ARG A 220 16.13 12.40 -21.17
CA ARG A 220 16.59 11.24 -20.39
C ARG A 220 16.04 9.92 -20.90
N LEU A 221 14.78 9.90 -21.33
CA LEU A 221 14.16 8.72 -21.94
C LEU A 221 14.91 8.28 -23.20
N LYS A 222 15.32 9.23 -24.05
CA LYS A 222 16.13 8.93 -25.25
C LYS A 222 17.48 8.29 -24.91
N VAL A 223 18.18 8.81 -23.88
CA VAL A 223 19.45 8.24 -23.40
C VAL A 223 19.27 6.83 -22.85
N LYS A 224 18.13 6.57 -22.20
CA LYS A 224 17.77 5.26 -21.64
C LYS A 224 17.16 4.30 -22.65
N HIS A 225 16.96 4.72 -23.90
CA HIS A 225 16.23 3.96 -24.91
C HIS A 225 14.82 3.52 -24.45
N ALA A 226 14.17 4.36 -23.63
CA ALA A 226 12.81 4.15 -23.16
C ALA A 226 11.80 4.99 -23.94
N ASN A 227 10.62 4.43 -24.20
CA ASN A 227 9.54 5.12 -24.90
C ASN A 227 8.79 6.09 -23.98
N ALA A 228 8.60 5.70 -22.71
CA ALA A 228 7.77 6.44 -21.76
C ALA A 228 8.32 6.35 -20.33
N TYR A 229 8.01 7.37 -19.52
CA TYR A 229 8.18 7.36 -18.06
C TYR A 229 6.81 7.44 -17.39
N VAL A 230 6.53 6.51 -16.47
CA VAL A 230 5.31 6.48 -15.67
C VAL A 230 5.57 7.14 -14.32
N VAL A 231 4.87 8.23 -14.04
CA VAL A 231 4.94 8.99 -12.79
C VAL A 231 3.78 8.59 -11.89
N THR A 232 4.11 8.02 -10.73
CA THR A 232 3.12 7.49 -9.78
C THR A 232 3.10 8.23 -8.45
N ALA A 233 4.23 8.78 -8.00
CA ALA A 233 4.32 9.51 -6.75
C ALA A 233 3.64 10.89 -6.88
N LEU A 234 2.82 11.26 -5.89
CA LEU A 234 1.99 12.47 -5.97
C LEU A 234 2.81 13.76 -5.96
N ASP A 235 3.93 13.77 -5.24
CA ASP A 235 4.88 14.88 -5.21
C ASP A 235 5.60 15.05 -6.54
N GLU A 236 5.96 13.96 -7.22
CA GLU A 236 6.53 14.00 -8.57
C GLU A 236 5.53 14.57 -9.59
N VAL A 237 4.27 14.14 -9.56
CA VAL A 237 3.22 14.69 -10.45
C VAL A 237 3.00 16.18 -10.17
N ALA A 238 2.88 16.57 -8.91
CA ALA A 238 2.72 17.96 -8.49
C ALA A 238 3.93 18.83 -8.90
N TRP A 239 5.15 18.29 -8.80
CA TRP A 239 6.36 18.97 -9.25
C TRP A 239 6.41 19.09 -10.76
N LEU A 240 6.14 18.02 -11.50
CA LEU A 240 6.22 17.96 -12.96
C LEU A 240 5.36 19.04 -13.60
N PHE A 241 4.09 19.13 -13.19
CA PHE A 241 3.15 20.09 -13.77
C PHE A 241 3.12 21.45 -13.07
N SER A 242 3.95 21.68 -12.04
CA SER A 242 3.91 22.89 -11.22
C SER A 242 2.49 23.15 -10.67
N LEU A 243 1.88 22.12 -10.11
CA LEU A 243 0.53 22.16 -9.52
C LEU A 243 0.56 21.81 -8.04
N ARG A 244 -0.42 22.28 -7.26
CA ARG A 244 -0.61 21.92 -5.85
C ARG A 244 -2.08 21.65 -5.56
N GLY A 245 -2.31 20.70 -4.66
CA GLY A 245 -3.63 20.34 -4.17
C GLY A 245 -3.63 20.31 -2.64
N SER A 246 -4.69 19.74 -2.07
CA SER A 246 -4.80 19.55 -0.63
C SER A 246 -5.63 18.30 -0.31
N ASP A 247 -5.53 17.27 -1.15
CA ASP A 247 -6.27 16.04 -0.96
C ASP A 247 -5.70 15.22 0.20
N ILE A 248 -4.37 15.27 0.39
CA ILE A 248 -3.66 14.54 1.44
C ILE A 248 -3.37 15.47 2.63
N PRO A 249 -3.69 15.09 3.88
CA PRO A 249 -3.34 15.88 5.05
C PRO A 249 -1.84 16.21 5.11
N TYR A 250 -1.51 17.47 5.44
CA TYR A 250 -0.15 18.01 5.57
C TYR A 250 0.71 18.01 4.29
N ASN A 251 0.20 17.47 3.18
CA ASN A 251 0.92 17.28 1.94
C ASN A 251 0.17 18.00 0.80
N PRO A 252 0.76 18.99 0.11
CA PRO A 252 0.05 19.85 -0.83
C PRO A 252 -0.14 19.18 -2.20
N PHE A 253 -0.61 17.94 -2.20
CA PHE A 253 -0.73 17.07 -3.37
C PHE A 253 -2.18 16.70 -3.65
N PHE A 254 -2.40 16.07 -4.82
CA PHE A 254 -3.69 15.63 -5.33
C PHE A 254 -3.50 14.28 -6.01
N LYS A 255 -4.52 13.41 -5.98
CA LYS A 255 -4.40 12.08 -6.59
C LYS A 255 -4.30 12.18 -8.12
N ALA A 256 -3.17 11.72 -8.67
CA ALA A 256 -2.94 11.75 -10.10
C ALA A 256 -1.82 10.78 -10.54
N TYR A 257 -1.91 10.31 -11.78
CA TYR A 257 -0.84 9.63 -12.50
C TYR A 257 -0.44 10.41 -13.74
N ALA A 258 0.80 10.28 -14.19
CA ALA A 258 1.22 10.86 -15.47
C ALA A 258 2.08 9.92 -16.29
N ILE A 259 2.04 10.08 -17.61
CA ILE A 259 2.94 9.41 -18.54
C ILE A 259 3.56 10.47 -19.44
N VAL A 260 4.89 10.51 -19.45
CA VAL A 260 5.69 11.38 -20.34
C VAL A 260 6.37 10.51 -21.38
N ASN A 261 6.12 10.77 -22.66
CA ASN A 261 6.75 10.05 -23.76
C ASN A 261 8.05 10.74 -24.23
N ALA A 262 8.92 9.99 -24.91
CA ALA A 262 10.19 10.50 -25.45
C ALA A 262 10.03 11.60 -26.51
N ASP A 263 8.84 11.72 -27.12
CA ASP A 263 8.46 12.79 -28.05
C ASP A 263 7.83 14.02 -27.36
N GLN A 264 7.83 14.04 -26.02
CA GLN A 264 7.22 15.06 -25.15
C GLN A 264 5.69 15.04 -25.08
N THR A 265 5.01 14.13 -25.78
CA THR A 265 3.57 13.94 -25.57
C THR A 265 3.34 13.49 -24.13
N THR A 266 2.37 14.14 -23.46
CA THR A 266 2.16 13.99 -22.02
C THR A 266 0.69 13.73 -21.72
N GLN A 267 0.46 12.73 -20.87
CA GLN A 267 -0.87 12.31 -20.42
C GLN A 267 -0.95 12.43 -18.89
N LEU A 268 -2.12 12.84 -18.38
CA LEU A 268 -2.38 13.06 -16.96
C LEU A 268 -3.75 12.49 -16.57
N TRP A 269 -3.78 11.60 -15.60
CA TRP A 269 -4.99 11.00 -15.05
C TRP A 269 -5.30 11.62 -13.71
N LEU A 270 -6.40 12.36 -13.61
CA LEU A 270 -6.85 13.00 -12.37
C LEU A 270 -8.38 13.22 -12.39
N ASN A 271 -8.97 13.68 -11.29
CA ASN A 271 -10.35 14.15 -11.32
C ASN A 271 -10.41 15.57 -11.90
N ARG A 272 -10.88 15.70 -13.16
CA ARG A 272 -10.91 16.97 -13.90
C ARG A 272 -11.70 18.07 -13.17
N SER A 273 -12.70 17.72 -12.34
CA SER A 273 -13.48 18.72 -11.59
C SER A 273 -12.65 19.48 -10.56
N GLN A 274 -11.48 18.95 -10.18
CA GLN A 274 -10.56 19.62 -9.25
C GLN A 274 -9.77 20.74 -9.93
N LEU A 275 -9.61 20.75 -11.26
CA LEU A 275 -8.81 21.77 -11.93
C LEU A 275 -9.51 23.13 -11.90
N THR A 276 -8.82 24.13 -11.34
CA THR A 276 -9.21 25.53 -11.53
C THR A 276 -9.08 25.95 -12.99
N SER A 277 -9.79 26.99 -13.41
CA SER A 277 -9.69 27.52 -14.78
C SER A 277 -8.26 27.87 -15.16
N ALA A 278 -7.47 28.41 -14.22
CA ALA A 278 -6.06 28.71 -14.44
C ALA A 278 -5.24 27.43 -14.69
N ALA A 279 -5.37 26.42 -13.82
CA ALA A 279 -4.68 25.14 -13.98
C ALA A 279 -5.08 24.43 -15.29
N SER A 280 -6.38 24.45 -15.63
CA SER A 280 -6.86 23.89 -16.90
C SER A 280 -6.26 24.57 -18.13
N ASN A 281 -6.07 25.90 -18.09
CA ASN A 281 -5.45 26.64 -19.19
C ASN A 281 -3.95 26.31 -19.33
N GLN A 282 -3.22 26.20 -18.21
CA GLN A 282 -1.80 25.79 -18.22
C GLN A 282 -1.61 24.40 -18.84
N LEU A 283 -2.53 23.48 -18.58
CA LEU A 283 -2.51 22.10 -19.09
C LEU A 283 -3.13 21.93 -20.48
N SER A 284 -3.36 23.00 -21.25
CA SER A 284 -4.04 22.94 -22.56
C SER A 284 -3.38 22.01 -23.59
N LYS A 285 -2.09 21.70 -23.43
CA LYS A 285 -1.32 20.76 -24.29
C LYS A 285 -1.20 19.35 -23.70
N VAL A 286 -1.79 19.10 -22.52
CA VAL A 286 -1.72 17.81 -21.82
C VAL A 286 -3.02 17.05 -22.04
N ASN A 287 -2.90 15.77 -22.37
CA ASN A 287 -4.07 14.89 -22.53
C ASN A 287 -4.57 14.48 -21.14
N ILE A 288 -5.70 15.05 -20.71
CA ILE A 288 -6.28 14.79 -19.39
C ILE A 288 -7.34 13.68 -19.47
N HIS A 289 -7.13 12.62 -18.70
CA HIS A 289 -7.98 11.42 -18.60
C HIS A 289 -8.62 11.29 -17.21
N PRO A 290 -9.74 10.55 -17.06
CA PRO A 290 -10.30 10.23 -15.75
C PRO A 290 -9.33 9.40 -14.90
N TYR A 291 -9.14 9.75 -13.63
CA TYR A 291 -8.23 9.04 -12.71
C TYR A 291 -8.35 7.50 -12.77
N GLY A 292 -9.57 6.97 -12.74
CA GLY A 292 -9.83 5.53 -12.72
C GLY A 292 -9.50 4.77 -14.01
N SER A 293 -9.22 5.43 -15.13
CA SER A 293 -8.84 4.75 -16.39
C SER A 293 -7.34 4.48 -16.50
N PHE A 294 -6.52 4.97 -15.56
CA PHE A 294 -5.06 4.87 -15.64
C PHE A 294 -4.55 3.44 -15.90
N LEU A 295 -4.99 2.46 -15.09
CA LEU A 295 -4.50 1.08 -15.23
C LEU A 295 -4.92 0.43 -16.56
N SER A 296 -6.12 0.76 -17.09
CA SER A 296 -6.55 0.24 -18.39
C SER A 296 -5.77 0.90 -19.53
N ASP A 297 -5.53 2.20 -19.44
CA ASP A 297 -4.85 2.98 -20.48
C ASP A 297 -3.36 2.60 -20.52
N LEU A 298 -2.73 2.40 -19.37
CA LEU A 298 -1.36 1.88 -19.28
C LEU A 298 -1.24 0.48 -19.88
N ASN A 299 -2.20 -0.41 -19.61
CA ASN A 299 -2.20 -1.74 -20.20
C ASN A 299 -2.32 -1.67 -21.73
N GLN A 300 -3.16 -0.78 -22.25
CA GLN A 300 -3.27 -0.58 -23.69
C GLN A 300 -1.95 -0.06 -24.28
N LEU A 301 -1.35 0.96 -23.68
CA LEU A 301 -0.04 1.50 -24.07
C LEU A 301 1.05 0.42 -24.08
N ALA A 302 1.17 -0.33 -23.00
CA ALA A 302 2.20 -1.36 -22.85
C ALA A 302 2.07 -2.51 -23.86
N ASN A 303 0.88 -2.76 -24.39
CA ASN A 303 0.63 -3.78 -25.41
C ASN A 303 0.77 -3.28 -26.86
N GLN A 304 1.09 -2.00 -27.08
CA GLN A 304 1.39 -1.50 -28.42
C GLN A 304 2.73 -2.03 -28.95
N ASN A 305 2.83 -2.26 -30.26
CA ASN A 305 3.98 -2.89 -30.90
C ASN A 305 5.22 -1.97 -30.96
N ASP A 306 5.02 -0.66 -31.00
CA ASP A 306 6.04 0.37 -31.06
C ASP A 306 6.61 0.76 -29.68
N ILE A 307 5.97 0.29 -28.60
CA ILE A 307 6.47 0.44 -27.24
C ILE A 307 7.38 -0.74 -26.89
N SER A 308 8.69 -0.47 -26.76
CA SER A 308 9.71 -1.45 -26.40
C SER A 308 10.09 -1.41 -24.92
N GLN A 309 10.12 -0.21 -24.31
CA GLN A 309 10.57 0.01 -22.94
C GLN A 309 9.76 1.11 -22.25
N ILE A 310 9.29 0.85 -21.04
CA ILE A 310 8.58 1.77 -20.15
C ILE A 310 9.38 1.86 -18.87
N TRP A 311 9.86 3.06 -18.57
CA TRP A 311 10.57 3.35 -17.32
C TRP A 311 9.57 3.62 -16.20
N ILE A 312 9.74 2.91 -15.09
CA ILE A 312 8.90 3.07 -13.90
C ILE A 312 9.74 2.93 -12.62
N SER A 313 9.35 3.65 -11.57
CA SER A 313 9.97 3.46 -10.25
C SER A 313 9.69 2.06 -9.69
N SER A 314 10.67 1.44 -9.04
CA SER A 314 10.50 0.17 -8.33
C SER A 314 9.56 0.30 -7.11
N SER A 315 9.39 1.53 -6.61
CA SER A 315 8.42 1.84 -5.56
C SER A 315 6.96 1.84 -6.03
N ALA A 316 6.70 1.86 -7.33
CA ALA A 316 5.34 1.84 -7.85
C ALA A 316 4.59 0.56 -7.48
N SER A 317 3.26 0.65 -7.42
CA SER A 317 2.43 -0.47 -6.97
C SER A 317 2.55 -1.69 -7.89
N GLN A 318 2.42 -2.88 -7.31
CA GLN A 318 2.41 -4.14 -8.05
C GLN A 318 1.31 -4.16 -9.12
N ALA A 319 0.18 -3.50 -8.89
CA ALA A 319 -0.89 -3.39 -9.88
C ALA A 319 -0.41 -2.74 -11.18
N ILE A 320 0.50 -1.76 -11.11
CA ILE A 320 1.08 -1.09 -12.28
C ILE A 320 2.04 -2.03 -13.00
N PHE A 321 2.90 -2.73 -12.25
CA PHE A 321 3.77 -3.77 -12.79
C PHE A 321 2.99 -4.90 -13.48
N ASN A 322 1.81 -5.26 -12.97
CA ASN A 322 0.93 -6.26 -13.58
C ASN A 322 0.31 -5.83 -14.92
N ARG A 323 0.45 -4.56 -15.32
CA ARG A 323 -0.03 -4.03 -16.61
C ARG A 323 1.06 -3.84 -17.66
N ILE A 324 2.32 -4.07 -17.29
CA ILE A 324 3.47 -3.91 -18.19
C ILE A 324 4.13 -5.28 -18.37
N PRO A 325 4.29 -5.79 -19.61
CA PRO A 325 5.06 -7.00 -19.86
C PRO A 325 6.48 -6.90 -19.29
N LYS A 326 6.99 -7.97 -18.69
CA LYS A 326 8.25 -7.95 -17.93
C LYS A 326 9.44 -7.50 -18.78
N GLU A 327 9.45 -7.88 -20.04
CA GLU A 327 10.48 -7.52 -21.03
C GLU A 327 10.45 -6.04 -21.43
N LYS A 328 9.36 -5.32 -21.13
CA LYS A 328 9.20 -3.89 -21.40
C LYS A 328 9.45 -3.01 -20.18
N LEU A 329 9.72 -3.56 -19.00
CA LEU A 329 10.02 -2.78 -17.79
C LEU A 329 11.49 -2.32 -17.80
N LEU A 330 11.69 -1.02 -17.58
CA LEU A 330 13.01 -0.41 -17.32
C LEU A 330 13.11 0.14 -15.89
#